data_AF-A0A0E3LD32-F1
#
_entry.id   AF-A0A0E3LD32-F1
#
_cell.length_a   1.000
_cell.length_b   1.000
_cell.length_c   1.000
_cell.angle_alpha   90.00
_cell.angle_beta   90.00
_cell.angle_gamma   90.00
#
_symmetry.space_group_name_H-M   'P 1'
#
loop_
_entity.id
_entity.type
_entity.pdbx_description
1 polymer ?
#
loop_
_entity_poly.entity_id
_entity_poly.type
_entity_poly.pdbx_seq_one_letter_code
_entity_poly.pdbx_strand_id
1 'polypeptide(L)'
;MNIKTFLIFFALLCTLLITPAEANTWYVDDDGGADFTSIQSAVNAASSGDTICVNAGLYLGFDVNTPYLTIIGEGADLVTVAPDDIGQYNEIKLPDGSSADDATGTVIEGMNFSKIIFTPGIYKQSPGIIIRDCIFNGQTWSKGINVCCNNLTFENNIVSNSTGKYAAMSIEKSNCLISNNTFSNNKGAGIFLFSGAINTTITKNTLSSNAYAIEFYKTVGVNSIYLNNFISNSPAVYSGTSAPALTNWNSTTPLEYAFNGTTYTGYVGNYWSDYNGTDTNGDGIGDDPYVVPNSLGTDNYPLMQPFENYNFGGSGPVAPVAAFTASPTSGDAPLTVNFTDESTGSPTSWFWDFGDGANASEQNPSHTYSAAGNYTVNLTVENAAGSDFESKSSYIEVSDASGSTVTLYFDPENSSVSENESTEISLVASNFPAGFSGYNLTVAIDDPVVAEIVDIEYPSWALITQNSTLPRTSIYMKTVDLEDSVKEGAADVVLATLTVSGKEKGSANLSIGVKRLEDDSGDSIEPALLAGTIEVTLLSPLPDQEYAPKDLDGDGLYEDLTGNGEFSFVDIVAYFHNMDWIEENMPVEYFDFNGNGRIDFDDVVDMFAMI
;
A
#
# COMPACT_ATOMS: atom_id res chain seq x y z
N MET A 1 -52.68 -1.55 -5.12
CA MET A 1 -51.26 -1.96 -4.94
C MET A 1 -51.22 -3.01 -3.85
N ASN A 2 -50.67 -4.20 -4.11
CA ASN A 2 -50.57 -5.27 -3.11
C ASN A 2 -49.59 -4.83 -2.02
N ILE A 3 -49.87 -5.14 -0.74
CA ILE A 3 -49.01 -4.86 0.41
C ILE A 3 -47.56 -5.33 0.19
N LYS A 4 -47.34 -6.46 -0.49
CA LYS A 4 -45.99 -6.92 -0.87
C LYS A 4 -45.32 -5.97 -1.87
N THR A 5 -46.05 -5.43 -2.83
CA THR A 5 -45.52 -4.45 -3.79
C THR A 5 -45.26 -3.10 -3.12
N PHE A 6 -46.07 -2.70 -2.13
CA PHE A 6 -45.81 -1.50 -1.31
C PHE A 6 -44.59 -1.68 -0.41
N LEU A 7 -44.41 -2.84 0.24
CA LEU A 7 -43.22 -3.14 1.05
C LEU A 7 -41.94 -3.26 0.22
N ILE A 8 -42.01 -3.82 -0.99
CA ILE A 8 -40.86 -3.86 -1.90
C ILE A 8 -40.52 -2.46 -2.41
N PHE A 9 -41.51 -1.63 -2.75
CA PHE A 9 -41.26 -0.23 -3.12
C PHE A 9 -40.79 0.62 -1.93
N PHE A 10 -41.29 0.38 -0.71
CA PHE A 10 -40.85 1.10 0.49
C PHE A 10 -39.43 0.66 0.90
N ALA A 11 -39.10 -0.61 0.77
CA ALA A 11 -37.74 -1.12 0.94
C ALA A 11 -36.81 -0.60 -0.15
N LEU A 12 -37.23 -0.59 -1.43
CA LEU A 12 -36.44 0.00 -2.52
C LEU A 12 -36.24 1.51 -2.34
N LEU A 13 -37.27 2.23 -1.87
CA LEU A 13 -37.19 3.68 -1.60
C LEU A 13 -36.33 3.97 -0.37
N CYS A 14 -36.30 3.09 0.63
CA CYS A 14 -35.36 3.15 1.75
C CYS A 14 -33.92 2.80 1.35
N THR A 15 -33.70 1.91 0.38
CA THR A 15 -32.36 1.60 -0.13
C THR A 15 -31.85 2.58 -1.18
N LEU A 16 -32.73 3.33 -1.86
CA LEU A 16 -32.36 4.37 -2.83
C LEU A 16 -32.12 5.76 -2.21
N LEU A 17 -32.36 5.94 -0.90
CA LEU A 17 -32.23 7.25 -0.23
C LEU A 17 -31.15 7.32 0.85
N ILE A 18 -30.38 6.26 1.07
CA ILE A 18 -29.19 6.31 1.93
C ILE A 18 -28.15 5.36 1.33
N THR A 19 -27.50 5.76 0.24
CA THR A 19 -26.04 5.59 0.25
C THR A 19 -25.59 6.30 1.53
N PRO A 20 -24.83 5.68 2.45
CA PRO A 20 -24.19 6.49 3.48
C PRO A 20 -23.50 7.62 2.69
N ALA A 21 -23.80 8.88 3.04
CA ALA A 21 -22.93 9.95 2.58
C ALA A 21 -21.52 9.47 2.93
N GLU A 22 -20.64 9.36 1.92
CA GLU A 22 -19.27 8.94 2.19
C GLU A 22 -18.77 9.84 3.32
N ALA A 23 -18.40 9.22 4.44
CA ALA A 23 -17.91 9.94 5.59
C ALA A 23 -16.68 10.71 5.13
N ASN A 24 -16.71 12.03 5.27
CA ASN A 24 -15.59 12.87 4.86
C ASN A 24 -14.56 12.89 5.98
N THR A 25 -13.30 13.05 5.58
CA THR A 25 -12.21 13.39 6.51
C THR A 25 -11.83 14.85 6.28
N TRP A 26 -11.87 15.64 7.35
CA TRP A 26 -11.54 17.06 7.34
C TRP A 26 -10.26 17.29 8.14
N TYR A 27 -9.36 18.11 7.62
CA TYR A 27 -8.11 18.46 8.30
C TYR A 27 -8.18 19.88 8.88
N VAL A 28 -7.66 20.04 10.10
CA VAL A 28 -7.62 21.32 10.81
C VAL A 28 -6.18 21.68 11.15
N ASP A 29 -5.77 22.89 10.78
CA ASP A 29 -4.43 23.42 11.05
C ASP A 29 -4.52 24.91 11.39
N ASP A 30 -4.00 25.31 12.55
CA ASP A 30 -4.13 26.69 13.05
C ASP A 30 -3.35 27.72 12.20
N ASP A 31 -2.43 27.26 11.35
CA ASP A 31 -1.65 28.10 10.44
C ASP A 31 -2.28 28.30 9.04
N GLY A 32 -3.37 27.58 8.74
CA GLY A 32 -4.09 27.62 7.47
C GLY A 32 -3.59 26.67 6.39
N GLY A 33 -2.74 25.70 6.73
CA GLY A 33 -2.28 24.62 5.84
C GLY A 33 -3.31 23.54 5.51
N ALA A 34 -4.51 23.59 6.12
CA ALA A 34 -5.54 22.55 6.00
C ALA A 34 -6.93 23.10 5.59
N ASP A 35 -7.94 22.23 5.55
CA ASP A 35 -9.31 22.60 5.15
C ASP A 35 -9.92 23.69 6.04
N PHE A 36 -9.59 23.66 7.33
CA PHE A 36 -10.08 24.62 8.32
C PHE A 36 -8.95 25.11 9.24
N THR A 37 -9.09 26.33 9.74
CA THR A 37 -8.18 26.93 10.74
C THR A 37 -8.66 26.79 12.18
N SER A 38 -9.85 26.23 12.40
CA SER A 38 -10.38 25.99 13.73
C SER A 38 -11.23 24.73 13.78
N ILE A 39 -11.19 24.04 14.92
CA ILE A 39 -11.97 22.83 15.16
C ILE A 39 -13.47 23.14 15.02
N GLN A 40 -13.92 24.28 15.54
CA GLN A 40 -15.33 24.68 15.43
C GLN A 40 -15.80 24.84 13.98
N SER A 41 -14.95 25.40 13.11
CA SER A 41 -15.29 25.54 11.68
C SER A 41 -15.44 24.18 11.00
N ALA A 42 -14.56 23.22 11.31
CA ALA A 42 -14.66 21.85 10.80
C ALA A 42 -15.93 21.16 11.33
N VAL A 43 -16.21 21.26 12.63
CA VAL A 43 -17.42 20.68 13.24
C VAL A 43 -18.70 21.26 12.62
N ASN A 44 -18.72 22.56 12.31
CA ASN A 44 -19.87 23.20 11.66
C ASN A 44 -20.09 22.73 10.21
N ALA A 45 -19.03 22.28 9.53
CA ALA A 45 -19.09 21.76 8.16
C ALA A 45 -19.38 20.25 8.11
N ALA A 46 -19.01 19.52 9.16
CA ALA A 46 -19.09 18.07 9.24
C ALA A 46 -20.53 17.53 9.30
N SER A 47 -20.71 16.38 8.66
CA SER A 47 -21.91 15.55 8.70
C SER A 47 -21.72 14.34 9.62
N SER A 48 -22.82 13.70 10.02
CA SER A 48 -22.77 12.50 10.86
C SER A 48 -21.91 11.40 10.22
N GLY A 49 -20.96 10.87 10.98
CA GLY A 49 -19.99 9.86 10.51
C GLY A 49 -18.66 10.44 10.03
N ASP A 50 -18.56 11.75 9.82
CA ASP A 50 -17.32 12.40 9.39
C ASP A 50 -16.22 12.32 10.46
N THR A 51 -14.98 12.34 9.99
CA THR A 51 -13.77 12.42 10.82
C THR A 51 -13.12 13.80 10.69
N ILE A 52 -12.65 14.35 11.80
CA ILE A 52 -11.93 15.62 11.89
C ILE A 52 -10.55 15.33 12.48
N CYS A 53 -9.52 15.46 11.65
CA CYS A 53 -8.12 15.32 12.04
C CYS A 53 -7.54 16.69 12.38
N VAL A 54 -6.97 16.84 13.57
CA VAL A 54 -6.47 18.12 14.07
C VAL A 54 -4.95 18.06 14.20
N ASN A 55 -4.26 18.87 13.41
CA ASN A 55 -2.81 18.97 13.41
C ASN A 55 -2.30 19.65 14.69
N ALA A 56 -1.02 19.43 15.01
CA ALA A 56 -0.33 20.10 16.11
C ALA A 56 -0.59 21.61 16.13
N GLY A 57 -0.98 22.16 17.28
CA GLY A 57 -1.37 23.56 17.34
C GLY A 57 -2.10 23.95 18.62
N LEU A 58 -2.51 25.22 18.67
CA LEU A 58 -3.29 25.80 19.76
C LEU A 58 -4.68 26.20 19.26
N TYR A 59 -5.69 25.50 19.77
CA TYR A 59 -7.09 25.68 19.38
C TYR A 59 -7.94 26.19 20.54
N LEU A 60 -9.05 26.83 20.18
CA LEU A 60 -10.07 27.26 21.13
C LEU A 60 -11.07 26.15 21.42
N GLY A 61 -11.78 26.26 22.54
CA GLY A 61 -12.93 25.41 22.85
C GLY A 61 -13.96 25.37 21.72
N PHE A 62 -14.61 24.22 21.56
CA PHE A 62 -15.56 23.96 20.48
C PHE A 62 -16.78 23.17 20.98
N ASP A 63 -17.88 23.34 20.26
CA ASP A 63 -19.16 22.70 20.52
C ASP A 63 -19.48 21.67 19.44
N VAL A 64 -19.78 20.44 19.84
CA VAL A 64 -20.20 19.36 18.95
C VAL A 64 -21.71 19.21 19.01
N ASN A 65 -22.36 19.42 17.86
CA ASN A 65 -23.82 19.33 17.74
C ASN A 65 -24.28 18.33 16.67
N THR A 66 -23.33 17.59 16.08
CA THR A 66 -23.55 16.57 15.06
C THR A 66 -23.18 15.19 15.63
N PRO A 67 -24.04 14.17 15.51
CA PRO A 67 -23.79 12.86 16.10
C PRO A 67 -22.76 12.07 15.27
N TYR A 68 -22.15 11.09 15.91
CA TYR A 68 -21.20 10.13 15.31
C TYR A 68 -20.02 10.81 14.61
N LEU A 69 -19.58 11.96 15.12
CA LEU A 69 -18.32 12.57 14.69
C LEU A 69 -17.13 11.93 15.39
N THR A 70 -16.05 11.74 14.67
CA THR A 70 -14.76 11.33 15.21
C THR A 70 -13.80 12.52 15.14
N ILE A 71 -13.28 12.98 16.27
CA ILE A 71 -12.40 14.15 16.34
C ILE A 71 -11.07 13.71 16.97
N ILE A 72 -10.01 13.67 16.16
CA ILE A 72 -8.71 13.07 16.50
C ILE A 72 -7.63 14.15 16.40
N GLY A 73 -6.91 14.39 17.50
CA GLY A 73 -5.68 15.17 17.46
C GLY A 73 -4.48 14.31 17.10
N GLU A 74 -3.47 14.90 16.47
CA GLU A 74 -2.18 14.24 16.18
C GLU A 74 -1.48 13.67 17.44
N GLY A 75 -1.83 14.17 18.62
CA GLY A 75 -1.31 13.68 19.90
C GLY A 75 -1.58 14.68 21.02
N ALA A 76 -1.84 14.18 22.23
CA ALA A 76 -2.16 15.06 23.37
C ALA A 76 -0.97 15.93 23.82
N ASP A 77 0.25 15.61 23.40
CA ASP A 77 1.44 16.45 23.59
C ASP A 77 1.60 17.53 22.50
N LEU A 78 0.89 17.40 21.37
CA LEU A 78 1.00 18.27 20.19
C LEU A 78 -0.20 19.20 20.00
N VAL A 79 -1.41 18.72 20.32
CA VAL A 79 -2.67 19.48 20.13
C VAL A 79 -3.17 19.99 21.47
N THR A 80 -3.17 21.31 21.65
CA THR A 80 -3.70 21.94 22.86
C THR A 80 -4.99 22.69 22.57
N VAL A 81 -6.04 22.41 23.35
CA VAL A 81 -7.30 23.15 23.36
C VAL A 81 -7.40 23.95 24.65
N ALA A 82 -7.51 25.27 24.54
CA ALA A 82 -7.45 26.19 25.67
C ALA A 82 -8.51 27.29 25.57
N PRO A 83 -8.91 27.93 26.68
CA PRO A 83 -9.74 29.12 26.64
C PRO A 83 -9.05 30.26 25.92
N ASP A 84 -9.83 31.14 25.30
CA ASP A 84 -9.35 32.44 24.84
C ASP A 84 -9.05 33.39 26.02
N ASP A 85 -8.25 34.42 25.77
CA ASP A 85 -7.85 35.41 26.79
C ASP A 85 -9.02 36.18 27.42
N ILE A 86 -10.20 36.16 26.77
CA ILE A 86 -11.40 36.89 27.19
C ILE A 86 -12.43 35.94 27.83
N GLY A 87 -12.23 34.62 27.75
CA GLY A 87 -13.09 33.58 28.30
C GLY A 87 -14.39 33.34 27.52
N GLN A 88 -14.47 33.75 26.26
CA GLN A 88 -15.57 33.47 25.33
C GLN A 88 -15.66 31.99 24.93
N TYR A 89 -14.52 31.31 24.74
CA TYR A 89 -14.42 29.90 24.31
C TYR A 89 -13.77 29.06 25.40
N ASN A 90 -14.30 29.18 26.61
CA ASN A 90 -13.77 28.52 27.79
C ASN A 90 -14.36 27.13 28.04
N GLU A 91 -15.08 26.56 27.08
CA GLU A 91 -15.81 25.32 27.24
C GLU A 91 -15.72 24.45 25.98
N ILE A 92 -15.73 23.14 26.16
CA ILE A 92 -16.12 22.17 25.14
C ILE A 92 -17.48 21.63 25.51
N LYS A 93 -18.46 21.91 24.66
CA LYS A 93 -19.83 21.43 24.86
C LYS A 93 -20.09 20.31 23.88
N LEU A 94 -20.34 19.14 24.44
CA LEU A 94 -21.15 18.14 23.74
C LEU A 94 -22.57 18.37 24.30
N PRO A 95 -23.62 18.40 23.48
CA PRO A 95 -24.50 19.54 23.36
C PRO A 95 -25.20 20.07 24.62
N ASP A 96 -25.44 21.39 24.62
CA ASP A 96 -25.93 22.20 25.74
C ASP A 96 -27.21 22.99 25.39
N GLY A 97 -28.34 22.28 25.38
CA GLY A 97 -29.62 22.89 25.73
C GLY A 97 -30.46 23.53 24.62
N SER A 98 -30.10 23.43 23.33
CA SER A 98 -31.01 23.71 22.22
C SER A 98 -31.75 22.43 21.78
N SER A 99 -32.99 22.54 21.26
CA SER A 99 -33.80 21.36 20.88
C SER A 99 -33.24 20.57 19.67
N ALA A 100 -32.23 21.10 18.99
CA ALA A 100 -31.66 20.54 17.77
C ALA A 100 -30.35 19.77 17.96
N ASP A 101 -29.63 19.98 19.07
CA ASP A 101 -28.24 19.52 19.16
C ASP A 101 -28.13 18.04 19.58
N ASP A 102 -27.16 17.30 19.01
CA ASP A 102 -26.95 15.86 19.26
C ASP A 102 -25.49 15.47 19.02
N ALA A 103 -24.77 14.94 20.02
CA ALA A 103 -23.41 14.38 19.86
C ALA A 103 -23.36 12.89 20.25
N THR A 104 -24.46 12.17 20.01
CA THR A 104 -24.53 10.73 20.23
C THR A 104 -23.40 10.04 19.49
N GLY A 105 -22.66 9.14 20.15
CA GLY A 105 -21.61 8.36 19.50
C GLY A 105 -20.34 9.13 19.12
N THR A 106 -20.18 10.39 19.54
CA THR A 106 -18.97 11.18 19.24
C THR A 106 -17.74 10.59 19.92
N VAL A 107 -16.63 10.52 19.18
CA VAL A 107 -15.31 10.15 19.68
C VAL A 107 -14.42 11.39 19.74
N ILE A 108 -13.74 11.61 20.86
CA ILE A 108 -12.70 12.63 21.02
C ILE A 108 -11.42 11.95 21.49
N GLU A 109 -10.33 12.18 20.76
CA GLU A 109 -9.08 11.46 20.94
C GLU A 109 -7.85 12.34 20.77
N GLY A 110 -6.79 12.05 21.54
CA GLY A 110 -5.44 12.56 21.25
C GLY A 110 -5.24 14.06 21.43
N MET A 111 -5.89 14.69 22.42
CA MET A 111 -5.79 16.14 22.65
C MET A 111 -5.52 16.51 24.11
N ASN A 112 -4.93 17.69 24.33
CA ASN A 112 -4.76 18.30 25.65
C ASN A 112 -5.72 19.45 25.88
N PHE A 113 -6.67 19.25 26.80
CA PHE A 113 -7.62 20.22 27.28
C PHE A 113 -7.05 20.96 28.48
N SER A 114 -6.61 22.20 28.29
CA SER A 114 -5.94 23.00 29.31
C SER A 114 -6.85 24.10 29.83
N LYS A 115 -7.13 24.09 31.14
CA LYS A 115 -7.93 25.13 31.85
C LYS A 115 -9.31 25.42 31.24
N ILE A 116 -9.86 24.47 30.51
CA ILE A 116 -11.17 24.59 29.89
C ILE A 116 -12.25 23.99 30.80
N ILE A 117 -13.51 24.25 30.49
CA ILE A 117 -14.66 23.54 31.05
C ILE A 117 -15.01 22.44 30.06
N PHE A 118 -15.15 21.19 30.52
CA PHE A 118 -15.50 20.10 29.63
C PHE A 118 -16.82 19.47 30.09
N THR A 119 -17.86 19.63 29.28
CA THR A 119 -19.24 19.28 29.63
C THR A 119 -19.88 18.38 28.57
N PRO A 120 -19.70 17.07 28.68
CA PRO A 120 -20.40 16.14 27.81
C PRO A 120 -21.88 16.03 28.24
N GLY A 121 -22.75 16.72 27.48
CA GLY A 121 -24.19 16.55 27.34
C GLY A 121 -25.02 16.93 28.55
N ILE A 122 -25.56 18.15 28.67
CA ILE A 122 -26.28 18.57 29.89
C ILE A 122 -27.80 18.27 29.85
N TYR A 123 -28.46 18.37 28.68
CA TYR A 123 -29.94 18.42 28.64
C TYR A 123 -30.64 17.42 27.70
N LYS A 124 -30.04 17.04 26.56
CA LYS A 124 -30.54 15.98 25.67
C LYS A 124 -29.53 14.84 25.69
N GLN A 125 -30.00 13.61 25.91
CA GLN A 125 -29.09 12.47 26.06
C GLN A 125 -28.37 12.23 24.73
N SER A 126 -27.08 12.52 24.71
CA SER A 126 -26.14 12.12 23.66
C SER A 126 -25.35 10.93 24.20
N PRO A 127 -25.91 9.71 24.20
CA PRO A 127 -25.22 8.56 24.76
C PRO A 127 -24.08 8.08 23.87
N GLY A 128 -23.19 7.26 24.43
CA GLY A 128 -22.17 6.57 23.64
C GLY A 128 -21.00 7.46 23.26
N ILE A 129 -20.79 8.56 23.96
CA ILE A 129 -19.60 9.40 23.78
C ILE A 129 -18.37 8.59 24.24
N ILE A 130 -17.28 8.67 23.47
CA ILE A 130 -15.99 8.06 23.80
C ILE A 130 -14.96 9.18 23.90
N ILE A 131 -14.21 9.20 24.98
CA ILE A 131 -13.11 10.14 25.18
C ILE A 131 -11.88 9.32 25.58
N ARG A 132 -10.83 9.37 24.75
CA ARG A 132 -9.64 8.59 24.99
C ARG A 132 -8.34 9.27 24.65
N ASP A 133 -7.26 8.81 25.29
CA ASP A 133 -5.89 9.25 25.02
C ASP A 133 -5.72 10.79 25.11
N CYS A 134 -6.53 11.44 25.95
CA CYS A 134 -6.51 12.89 26.16
C CYS A 134 -5.86 13.27 27.49
N ILE A 135 -5.35 14.51 27.54
CA ILE A 135 -4.84 15.13 28.76
C ILE A 135 -5.82 16.24 29.19
N PHE A 136 -6.27 16.20 30.44
CA PHE A 136 -7.07 17.26 31.06
C PHE A 136 -6.25 17.86 32.20
N ASN A 137 -5.54 18.95 31.90
CA ASN A 137 -4.62 19.57 32.85
C ASN A 137 -5.15 20.91 33.37
N GLY A 138 -5.15 21.09 34.69
CA GLY A 138 -5.42 22.39 35.29
C GLY A 138 -6.87 22.85 35.19
N GLN A 139 -7.84 21.93 35.11
CA GLN A 139 -9.25 22.29 35.01
C GLN A 139 -9.69 23.12 36.22
N THR A 140 -10.41 24.22 35.97
CA THR A 140 -10.71 25.23 37.01
C THR A 140 -12.14 25.14 37.55
N TRP A 141 -13.05 24.55 36.78
CA TRP A 141 -14.44 24.47 37.16
C TRP A 141 -14.64 23.57 38.37
N SER A 142 -15.58 23.94 39.23
CA SER A 142 -15.72 23.30 40.55
C SER A 142 -16.01 21.80 40.51
N LYS A 143 -16.59 21.30 39.41
CA LYS A 143 -16.90 19.88 39.18
C LYS A 143 -15.94 19.20 38.20
N GLY A 144 -14.91 19.92 37.73
CA GLY A 144 -13.96 19.42 36.73
C GLY A 144 -14.66 19.05 35.42
N ILE A 145 -14.33 17.91 34.85
CA ILE A 145 -15.02 17.31 33.70
C ILE A 145 -16.40 16.84 34.17
N ASN A 146 -17.49 17.34 33.58
CA ASN A 146 -18.83 17.06 34.05
C ASN A 146 -19.61 16.14 33.11
N VAL A 147 -19.64 14.86 33.47
CA VAL A 147 -20.32 13.80 32.74
C VAL A 147 -21.81 13.83 32.99
N CYS A 148 -22.52 14.44 32.04
CA CYS A 148 -23.97 14.58 32.06
C CYS A 148 -24.68 13.71 30.99
N CYS A 149 -23.97 12.77 30.35
CA CYS A 149 -24.48 11.80 29.37
C CYS A 149 -24.45 10.34 29.86
N ASN A 150 -25.36 9.49 29.37
CA ASN A 150 -25.33 8.05 29.66
C ASN A 150 -24.37 7.32 28.73
N ASN A 151 -23.88 6.14 29.12
CA ASN A 151 -23.04 5.29 28.25
C ASN A 151 -21.76 6.02 27.79
N LEU A 152 -21.16 6.87 28.63
CA LEU A 152 -19.83 7.44 28.36
C LEU A 152 -18.76 6.35 28.51
N THR A 153 -17.83 6.26 27.57
CA THR A 153 -16.53 5.62 27.77
C THR A 153 -15.47 6.71 27.93
N PHE A 154 -14.74 6.68 29.04
CA PHE A 154 -13.64 7.59 29.33
C PHE A 154 -12.41 6.75 29.65
N GLU A 155 -11.48 6.65 28.70
CA GLU A 155 -10.36 5.71 28.82
C GLU A 155 -8.99 6.24 28.43
N ASN A 156 -7.92 5.71 29.02
CA ASN A 156 -6.54 6.12 28.71
C ASN A 156 -6.23 7.62 28.90
N ASN A 157 -7.03 8.34 29.69
CA ASN A 157 -6.85 9.78 29.85
C ASN A 157 -6.00 10.12 31.09
N ILE A 158 -5.40 11.31 31.08
CA ILE A 158 -4.70 11.88 32.23
C ILE A 158 -5.43 13.13 32.71
N VAL A 159 -6.03 13.07 33.90
CA VAL A 159 -6.70 14.21 34.54
C VAL A 159 -5.89 14.68 35.74
N SER A 160 -5.23 15.83 35.61
CA SER A 160 -4.27 16.28 36.61
C SER A 160 -4.32 17.76 36.94
N ASN A 161 -3.84 18.09 38.14
CA ASN A 161 -3.65 19.46 38.62
C ASN A 161 -4.92 20.32 38.60
N SER A 162 -6.12 19.70 38.64
CA SER A 162 -7.37 20.42 38.63
C SER A 162 -7.55 21.20 39.93
N THR A 163 -7.94 22.47 39.79
CA THR A 163 -8.10 23.41 40.90
C THR A 163 -9.56 23.58 41.34
N GLY A 164 -10.48 22.92 40.62
CA GLY A 164 -11.88 22.78 40.99
C GLY A 164 -12.07 22.30 42.43
N LYS A 165 -13.10 22.84 43.10
CA LYS A 165 -13.36 22.59 44.52
C LYS A 165 -13.79 21.15 44.83
N TYR A 166 -14.68 20.59 44.01
CA TYR A 166 -15.37 19.33 44.30
C TYR A 166 -14.66 18.15 43.67
N ALA A 167 -14.36 18.22 42.37
CA ALA A 167 -13.78 17.09 41.66
C ALA A 167 -12.95 17.49 40.44
N ALA A 168 -12.10 16.58 40.00
CA ALA A 168 -11.47 16.59 38.68
C ALA A 168 -12.42 16.04 37.60
N MET A 169 -13.28 15.09 37.97
CA MET A 169 -14.36 14.58 37.13
C MET A 169 -15.60 14.28 37.98
N SER A 170 -16.77 14.75 37.52
CA SER A 170 -18.08 14.51 38.12
C SER A 170 -18.92 13.67 37.18
N ILE A 171 -19.47 12.56 37.68
CA ILE A 171 -20.35 11.67 36.93
C ILE A 171 -21.77 11.82 37.45
N GLU A 172 -22.66 12.30 36.58
CA GLU A 172 -24.04 12.61 36.93
C GLU A 172 -25.06 11.69 36.24
N LYS A 173 -24.60 10.74 35.43
CA LYS A 173 -25.42 9.82 34.62
C LYS A 173 -24.91 8.38 34.67
N SER A 174 -25.70 7.49 34.06
CA SER A 174 -25.60 6.04 34.24
C SER A 174 -24.79 5.34 33.15
N ASN A 175 -24.42 4.10 33.42
CA ASN A 175 -23.79 3.16 32.48
C ASN A 175 -22.45 3.66 31.93
N CYS A 176 -21.72 4.46 32.69
CA CYS A 176 -20.43 4.97 32.24
C CYS A 176 -19.32 3.96 32.52
N LEU A 177 -18.32 3.89 31.65
CA LEU A 177 -17.08 3.16 31.83
C LEU A 177 -15.94 4.16 31.99
N ILE A 178 -15.26 4.12 33.14
CA ILE A 178 -14.07 4.91 33.42
C ILE A 178 -12.92 3.93 33.56
N SER A 179 -12.09 3.80 32.53
CA SER A 179 -11.06 2.76 32.45
C SER A 179 -9.66 3.25 32.13
N ASN A 180 -8.63 2.70 32.76
CA ASN A 180 -7.24 2.99 32.38
C ASN A 180 -6.82 4.48 32.44
N ASN A 181 -7.43 5.28 33.30
CA ASN A 181 -7.11 6.70 33.42
C ASN A 181 -6.19 6.98 34.62
N THR A 182 -5.47 8.10 34.57
CA THR A 182 -4.73 8.66 35.71
C THR A 182 -5.42 9.91 36.25
N PHE A 183 -5.82 9.90 37.52
CA PHE A 183 -6.33 11.09 38.23
C PHE A 183 -5.31 11.50 39.29
N SER A 184 -4.58 12.60 39.08
CA SER A 184 -3.49 13.00 39.97
C SER A 184 -3.44 14.46 40.39
N ASN A 185 -3.05 14.71 41.64
CA ASN A 185 -2.80 16.06 42.17
C ASN A 185 -4.00 17.01 42.04
N ASN A 186 -5.22 16.49 42.12
CA ASN A 186 -6.42 17.31 42.02
C ASN A 186 -6.84 17.84 43.40
N LYS A 187 -7.27 19.10 43.46
CA LYS A 187 -7.71 19.75 44.70
C LYS A 187 -9.00 19.15 45.27
N GLY A 188 -9.88 18.65 44.39
CA GLY A 188 -11.09 17.93 44.74
C GLY A 188 -10.88 16.41 44.71
N ALA A 189 -11.99 15.66 44.67
CA ALA A 189 -11.95 14.24 44.37
C ALA A 189 -11.36 13.98 42.98
N GLY A 190 -10.69 12.85 42.77
CA GLY A 190 -10.34 12.39 41.41
C GLY A 190 -11.62 12.16 40.60
N ILE A 191 -12.51 11.30 41.14
CA ILE A 191 -13.81 10.99 40.55
C ILE A 191 -14.91 11.26 41.57
N PHE A 192 -15.99 11.91 41.15
CA PHE A 192 -17.16 12.22 41.97
C PHE A 192 -18.42 11.59 41.38
N LEU A 193 -19.02 10.63 42.09
CA LEU A 193 -20.24 9.92 41.69
C LEU A 193 -21.47 10.62 42.29
N PHE A 194 -22.20 11.36 41.47
CA PHE A 194 -23.40 12.10 41.88
C PHE A 194 -24.67 11.24 41.82
N SER A 195 -25.83 11.83 42.11
CA SER A 195 -27.09 11.09 42.30
C SER A 195 -27.55 10.27 41.10
N GLY A 196 -27.16 10.64 39.87
CA GLY A 196 -27.51 9.91 38.66
C GLY A 196 -26.45 8.90 38.20
N ALA A 197 -25.33 8.75 38.91
CA ALA A 197 -24.29 7.78 38.59
C ALA A 197 -24.70 6.37 39.04
N ILE A 198 -25.33 5.64 38.12
CA ILE A 198 -25.82 4.28 38.35
C ILE A 198 -25.20 3.34 37.32
N ASN A 199 -24.82 2.14 37.73
CA ASN A 199 -24.22 1.13 36.84
C ASN A 199 -22.94 1.64 36.17
N THR A 200 -22.20 2.50 36.87
CA THR A 200 -20.89 2.98 36.42
C THR A 200 -19.81 1.98 36.83
N THR A 201 -18.93 1.66 35.89
CA THR A 201 -17.75 0.82 36.11
C THR A 201 -16.51 1.70 36.14
N ILE A 202 -15.76 1.63 37.24
CA ILE A 202 -14.48 2.31 37.41
C ILE A 202 -13.41 1.22 37.57
N THR A 203 -12.53 1.07 36.58
CA THR A 203 -11.54 -0.01 36.58
C THR A 203 -10.21 0.36 35.95
N LYS A 204 -9.10 -0.26 36.36
CA LYS A 204 -7.76 0.02 35.83
C LYS A 204 -7.31 1.47 35.96
N ASN A 205 -7.87 2.27 36.87
CA ASN A 205 -7.48 3.67 37.03
C ASN A 205 -6.42 3.84 38.13
N THR A 206 -5.52 4.79 37.95
CA THR A 206 -4.59 5.24 39.00
C THR A 206 -5.05 6.57 39.57
N LEU A 207 -5.54 6.56 40.81
CA LEU A 207 -5.98 7.74 41.55
C LEU A 207 -4.94 8.06 42.62
N SER A 208 -4.18 9.15 42.43
CA SER A 208 -3.06 9.50 43.30
C SER A 208 -3.06 10.95 43.79
N SER A 209 -2.77 11.17 45.06
CA SER A 209 -2.57 12.51 45.63
C SER A 209 -3.73 13.50 45.38
N ASN A 210 -4.96 13.02 45.30
CA ASN A 210 -6.16 13.84 45.25
C ASN A 210 -6.67 14.10 46.68
N ALA A 211 -7.57 15.09 46.86
CA ALA A 211 -8.21 15.26 48.17
C ALA A 211 -8.97 14.00 48.60
N TYR A 212 -9.65 13.37 47.65
CA TYR A 212 -10.23 12.03 47.74
C TYR A 212 -9.98 11.31 46.41
N ALA A 213 -9.79 10.00 46.39
CA ALA A 213 -9.79 9.29 45.11
C ALA A 213 -11.20 9.28 44.51
N ILE A 214 -12.16 8.80 45.29
CA ILE A 214 -13.58 8.74 44.91
C ILE A 214 -14.44 9.40 45.97
N GLU A 215 -15.36 10.26 45.54
CA GLU A 215 -16.40 10.83 46.39
C GLU A 215 -17.80 10.44 45.91
N PHE A 216 -18.70 10.11 46.84
CA PHE A 216 -20.11 9.82 46.57
C PHE A 216 -21.02 10.95 47.08
N TYR A 217 -22.07 11.28 46.33
CA TYR A 217 -23.10 12.22 46.78
C TYR A 217 -24.48 11.85 46.26
N LYS A 218 -25.37 11.48 47.19
CA LYS A 218 -26.76 11.03 46.94
C LYS A 218 -26.85 9.91 45.90
N THR A 219 -25.78 9.16 45.70
CA THR A 219 -25.67 8.11 44.70
C THR A 219 -26.67 7.00 45.02
N VAL A 220 -27.47 6.63 44.03
CA VAL A 220 -28.47 5.56 44.15
C VAL A 220 -28.12 4.42 43.19
N GLY A 221 -28.49 3.18 43.53
CA GLY A 221 -28.17 2.01 42.72
C GLY A 221 -26.77 1.45 42.95
N VAL A 222 -26.28 0.65 42.00
CA VAL A 222 -25.06 -0.16 42.13
C VAL A 222 -23.99 0.35 41.18
N ASN A 223 -22.78 0.55 41.68
CA ASN A 223 -21.59 0.86 40.89
C ASN A 223 -20.52 -0.22 41.15
N SER A 224 -19.64 -0.44 40.18
CA SER A 224 -18.58 -1.45 40.25
C SER A 224 -17.21 -0.77 40.17
N ILE A 225 -16.40 -0.96 41.21
CA ILE A 225 -15.10 -0.29 41.39
C ILE A 225 -14.07 -1.36 41.72
N TYR A 226 -13.28 -1.78 40.74
CA TYR A 226 -12.32 -2.88 40.89
C TYR A 226 -11.11 -2.68 39.97
N LEU A 227 -9.95 -3.25 40.32
CA LEU A 227 -8.68 -3.08 39.62
C LEU A 227 -8.18 -1.63 39.54
N ASN A 228 -8.41 -0.80 40.55
CA ASN A 228 -7.86 0.56 40.58
C ASN A 228 -6.71 0.66 41.59
N ASN A 229 -5.81 1.62 41.38
CA ASN A 229 -4.79 2.00 42.34
C ASN A 229 -5.23 3.22 43.14
N PHE A 230 -5.35 3.07 44.45
CA PHE A 230 -5.62 4.15 45.40
C PHE A 230 -4.32 4.52 46.14
N ILE A 231 -3.64 5.59 45.70
CA ILE A 231 -2.29 5.93 46.17
C ILE A 231 -2.26 7.30 46.85
N SER A 232 -1.86 7.37 48.13
CA SER A 232 -1.61 8.64 48.84
C SER A 232 -2.79 9.64 48.81
N ASN A 233 -4.03 9.15 48.76
CA ASN A 233 -5.24 9.95 48.95
C ASN A 233 -5.66 9.86 50.42
N SER A 234 -6.12 10.95 51.04
CA SER A 234 -6.42 10.95 52.48
C SER A 234 -7.70 11.73 52.82
N PRO A 235 -8.84 11.04 53.06
CA PRO A 235 -9.08 9.60 52.87
C PRO A 235 -9.15 9.19 51.39
N ALA A 236 -8.94 7.90 51.10
CA ALA A 236 -9.11 7.37 49.75
C ALA A 236 -10.54 7.51 49.23
N VAL A 237 -11.56 7.26 50.05
CA VAL A 237 -12.96 7.32 49.65
C VAL A 237 -13.76 8.15 50.65
N TYR A 238 -14.64 9.01 50.14
CA TYR A 238 -15.51 9.87 50.93
C TYR A 238 -16.96 9.82 50.44
N SER A 239 -17.92 10.11 51.32
CA SER A 239 -19.31 10.33 50.93
C SER A 239 -19.82 11.58 51.60
N GLY A 240 -20.25 12.57 50.80
CA GLY A 240 -20.86 13.80 51.28
C GLY A 240 -22.27 13.62 51.83
N THR A 241 -22.86 12.43 51.67
CA THR A 241 -24.19 12.04 52.18
C THR A 241 -24.16 10.65 52.83
N SER A 242 -25.34 10.06 53.08
CA SER A 242 -25.43 8.64 53.41
C SER A 242 -24.71 7.79 52.36
N ALA A 243 -23.98 6.78 52.82
CA ALA A 243 -23.33 5.79 51.97
C ALA A 243 -24.33 5.20 50.96
N PRO A 244 -23.91 4.93 49.71
CA PRO A 244 -24.74 4.21 48.75
C PRO A 244 -25.10 2.82 49.29
N ALA A 245 -26.30 2.36 48.98
CA ALA A 245 -26.82 1.09 49.52
C ALA A 245 -26.03 -0.14 49.07
N LEU A 246 -25.44 -0.09 47.87
CA LEU A 246 -24.58 -1.15 47.34
C LEU A 246 -23.51 -0.57 46.42
N THR A 247 -22.26 -0.97 46.61
CA THR A 247 -21.13 -0.70 45.72
C THR A 247 -20.25 -1.93 45.72
N ASN A 248 -19.92 -2.45 44.54
CA ASN A 248 -19.03 -3.60 44.42
C ASN A 248 -17.60 -3.07 44.39
N TRP A 249 -16.80 -3.44 45.39
CA TRP A 249 -15.38 -3.05 45.49
C TRP A 249 -14.43 -4.08 44.89
N ASN A 250 -14.98 -5.09 44.22
CA ASN A 250 -14.25 -6.13 43.52
C ASN A 250 -15.05 -6.56 42.28
N SER A 251 -14.42 -7.28 41.36
CA SER A 251 -15.07 -7.80 40.16
C SER A 251 -16.31 -8.60 40.53
N THR A 252 -17.36 -8.52 39.70
CA THR A 252 -18.63 -9.27 39.92
C THR A 252 -18.56 -10.68 39.35
N THR A 253 -17.56 -10.96 38.52
CA THR A 253 -17.23 -12.26 37.95
C THR A 253 -15.74 -12.55 38.15
N PRO A 254 -15.32 -13.82 38.27
CA PRO A 254 -13.91 -14.17 38.26
C PRO A 254 -13.22 -13.71 36.97
N LEU A 255 -12.00 -13.21 37.07
CA LEU A 255 -11.14 -12.81 35.97
C LEU A 255 -9.89 -13.68 35.94
N GLU A 256 -9.34 -13.90 34.75
CA GLU A 256 -8.02 -14.49 34.58
C GLU A 256 -6.95 -13.42 34.72
N TYR A 257 -5.91 -13.70 35.51
CA TYR A 257 -4.78 -12.80 35.70
C TYR A 257 -3.50 -13.58 35.99
N ALA A 258 -2.35 -13.06 35.55
CA ALA A 258 -1.06 -13.62 35.89
C ALA A 258 -0.31 -12.71 36.87
N PHE A 259 0.23 -13.32 37.93
CA PHE A 259 1.03 -12.67 38.96
C PHE A 259 2.32 -13.46 39.14
N ASN A 260 3.47 -12.78 39.11
CA ASN A 260 4.80 -13.41 39.16
C ASN A 260 4.98 -14.58 38.17
N GLY A 261 4.42 -14.45 36.96
CA GLY A 261 4.52 -15.44 35.88
C GLY A 261 3.61 -16.67 36.04
N THR A 262 2.75 -16.72 37.06
CA THR A 262 1.76 -17.78 37.25
C THR A 262 0.35 -17.24 36.97
N THR A 263 -0.45 -17.98 36.20
CA THR A 263 -1.84 -17.61 35.90
C THR A 263 -2.81 -18.14 36.95
N TYR A 264 -3.72 -17.29 37.38
CA TYR A 264 -4.78 -17.53 38.34
C TYR A 264 -6.14 -17.16 37.74
N THR A 265 -7.21 -17.64 38.36
CA THR A 265 -8.58 -17.24 38.04
C THR A 265 -9.32 -17.00 39.33
N GLY A 266 -9.83 -15.78 39.52
CA GLY A 266 -10.45 -15.38 40.78
C GLY A 266 -11.12 -14.03 40.71
N TYR A 267 -11.81 -13.66 41.79
CA TYR A 267 -12.30 -12.30 41.96
C TYR A 267 -11.14 -11.36 42.28
N VAL A 268 -11.20 -10.14 41.77
CA VAL A 268 -10.11 -9.16 41.94
C VAL A 268 -10.66 -7.83 42.40
N GLY A 269 -10.02 -7.27 43.42
CA GLY A 269 -10.35 -6.00 44.07
C GLY A 269 -9.47 -4.87 43.57
N ASN A 270 -9.19 -3.92 44.44
CA ASN A 270 -8.37 -2.74 44.17
C ASN A 270 -7.05 -2.80 44.95
N TYR A 271 -6.05 -2.06 44.47
CA TYR A 271 -4.85 -1.80 45.24
C TYR A 271 -5.05 -0.58 46.13
N TRP A 272 -4.72 -0.71 47.41
CA TRP A 272 -4.83 0.35 48.41
C TRP A 272 -3.46 0.59 49.03
N SER A 273 -2.92 1.80 48.91
CA SER A 273 -1.56 2.09 49.40
C SER A 273 -1.38 1.99 50.92
N ASP A 274 -2.47 1.95 51.67
CA ASP A 274 -2.52 1.75 53.12
C ASP A 274 -2.96 0.33 53.54
N TYR A 275 -3.18 -0.58 52.58
CA TYR A 275 -3.46 -1.98 52.87
C TYR A 275 -2.21 -2.71 53.37
N ASN A 276 -2.39 -3.48 54.43
CA ASN A 276 -1.33 -4.19 55.15
C ASN A 276 -1.70 -5.63 55.49
N GLY A 277 -2.65 -6.22 54.75
CA GLY A 277 -3.06 -7.60 54.90
C GLY A 277 -2.02 -8.59 54.36
N THR A 278 -2.37 -9.87 54.42
CA THR A 278 -1.49 -10.97 54.03
C THR A 278 -1.92 -11.63 52.72
N ASP A 279 -0.96 -12.23 52.01
CA ASP A 279 -1.19 -13.10 50.85
C ASP A 279 -0.43 -14.41 51.11
N THR A 280 -1.13 -15.35 51.74
CA THR A 280 -0.56 -16.63 52.20
C THR A 280 -0.43 -17.63 51.07
N ASN A 281 -1.31 -17.56 50.07
CA ASN A 281 -1.36 -18.50 48.96
C ASN A 281 -0.45 -18.07 47.79
N GLY A 282 0.05 -16.83 47.79
CA GLY A 282 0.96 -16.27 46.80
C GLY A 282 0.30 -15.93 45.46
N ASP A 283 -1.03 -15.80 45.43
CA ASP A 283 -1.78 -15.50 44.22
C ASP A 283 -1.86 -13.99 43.91
N GLY A 284 -1.26 -13.13 44.75
CA GLY A 284 -1.26 -11.67 44.60
C GLY A 284 -2.56 -11.00 45.06
N ILE A 285 -3.54 -11.75 45.56
CA ILE A 285 -4.76 -11.23 46.15
C ILE A 285 -4.65 -11.37 47.66
N GLY A 286 -5.02 -10.31 48.38
CA GLY A 286 -4.99 -10.29 49.82
C GLY A 286 -6.07 -11.19 50.44
N ASP A 287 -5.66 -12.02 51.41
CA ASP A 287 -6.53 -12.91 52.19
C ASP A 287 -7.45 -12.14 53.14
N ASP A 288 -7.02 -10.94 53.58
CA ASP A 288 -7.75 -10.08 54.51
C ASP A 288 -8.55 -9.03 53.73
N PRO A 289 -9.88 -8.93 53.90
CA PRO A 289 -10.67 -7.88 53.26
C PRO A 289 -10.26 -6.47 53.68
N TYR A 290 -10.27 -5.52 52.74
CA TYR A 290 -10.08 -4.10 53.01
C TYR A 290 -11.43 -3.41 53.26
N VAL A 291 -11.64 -2.93 54.50
CA VAL A 291 -12.87 -2.23 54.89
C VAL A 291 -12.79 -0.77 54.46
N VAL A 292 -13.63 -0.38 53.50
CA VAL A 292 -13.66 0.98 53.01
C VAL A 292 -14.21 1.91 54.11
N PRO A 293 -13.55 3.05 54.40
CA PRO A 293 -13.98 3.97 55.46
C PRO A 293 -15.44 4.43 55.32
N ASN A 294 -16.00 4.93 56.42
CA ASN A 294 -17.34 5.54 56.46
C ASN A 294 -18.49 4.58 56.08
N SER A 295 -18.33 3.28 56.32
CA SER A 295 -19.34 2.25 55.99
C SER A 295 -19.68 2.19 54.49
N LEU A 296 -18.70 2.47 53.62
CA LEU A 296 -18.88 2.49 52.16
C LEU A 296 -18.75 1.12 51.50
N GLY A 297 -18.54 0.07 52.28
CA GLY A 297 -18.46 -1.32 51.82
C GLY A 297 -17.14 -1.97 52.19
N THR A 298 -16.83 -3.06 51.51
CA THR A 298 -15.63 -3.85 51.75
C THR A 298 -15.14 -4.40 50.42
N ASP A 299 -13.85 -4.23 50.17
CA ASP A 299 -13.13 -4.91 49.11
C ASP A 299 -12.68 -6.26 49.66
N ASN A 300 -13.26 -7.35 49.14
CA ASN A 300 -12.99 -8.70 49.64
C ASN A 300 -11.74 -9.33 49.01
N TYR A 301 -11.17 -8.70 47.98
CA TYR A 301 -10.08 -9.27 47.19
C TYR A 301 -9.02 -8.20 46.87
N PRO A 302 -8.53 -7.44 47.86
CA PRO A 302 -7.60 -6.34 47.61
C PRO A 302 -6.33 -6.84 46.93
N LEU A 303 -5.78 -6.07 45.99
CA LEU A 303 -4.54 -6.43 45.32
C LEU A 303 -3.35 -6.18 46.24
N MET A 304 -2.37 -7.08 46.24
CA MET A 304 -1.13 -6.94 47.03
C MET A 304 -0.14 -5.92 46.44
N GLN A 305 -0.34 -5.54 45.18
CA GLN A 305 0.52 -4.61 44.42
C GLN A 305 -0.37 -3.76 43.49
N PRO A 306 0.15 -2.65 42.95
CA PRO A 306 -0.54 -1.91 41.89
C PRO A 306 -0.96 -2.83 40.74
N PHE A 307 -2.13 -2.58 40.13
CA PHE A 307 -2.73 -3.49 39.15
C PHE A 307 -1.84 -3.72 37.91
N GLU A 308 -0.93 -2.81 37.59
CA GLU A 308 0.03 -2.92 36.48
C GLU A 308 1.04 -4.06 36.68
N ASN A 309 1.21 -4.55 37.91
CA ASN A 309 2.04 -5.72 38.22
C ASN A 309 1.31 -7.06 37.99
N TYR A 310 0.06 -7.00 37.52
CA TYR A 310 -0.74 -8.15 37.17
C TYR A 310 -1.03 -8.09 35.67
N ASN A 311 -0.86 -9.22 35.00
CA ASN A 311 -1.28 -9.35 33.62
C ASN A 311 -2.68 -9.95 33.59
N PHE A 312 -3.70 -9.11 33.58
CA PHE A 312 -5.07 -9.55 33.33
C PHE A 312 -5.15 -10.02 31.88
N GLY A 313 -5.34 -11.33 31.65
CA GLY A 313 -5.35 -12.05 30.36
C GLY A 313 -6.49 -11.62 29.43
N GLY A 314 -6.55 -10.32 29.21
CA GLY A 314 -7.71 -9.53 28.85
C GLY A 314 -7.29 -8.09 28.95
N SER A 315 -6.34 -7.69 28.09
CA SER A 315 -6.41 -6.34 27.58
C SER A 315 -7.84 -6.17 27.04
N GLY A 316 -8.39 -4.96 27.13
CA GLY A 316 -9.43 -4.62 26.18
C GLY A 316 -8.88 -4.76 24.75
N PRO A 317 -9.58 -4.25 23.74
CA PRO A 317 -8.88 -3.98 22.49
C PRO A 317 -7.62 -3.17 22.87
N VAL A 318 -6.45 -3.60 22.42
CA VAL A 318 -5.24 -2.77 22.48
C VAL A 318 -5.30 -1.99 21.19
N ALA A 319 -5.05 -0.68 21.22
CA ALA A 319 -4.98 0.09 19.97
C ALA A 319 -4.10 -0.70 18.99
N PRO A 320 -4.60 -0.98 17.78
CA PRO A 320 -3.88 -1.82 16.86
C PRO A 320 -2.55 -1.16 16.54
N VAL A 321 -1.53 -1.97 16.25
CA VAL A 321 -0.28 -1.44 15.68
C VAL A 321 -0.23 -1.96 14.27
N ALA A 322 -0.31 -1.05 13.30
CA ALA A 322 -0.38 -1.38 11.90
C ALA A 322 0.94 -2.02 11.45
N ALA A 323 0.83 -3.19 10.83
CA ALA A 323 1.97 -3.86 10.21
C ALA A 323 1.47 -4.67 9.02
N PHE A 324 2.21 -4.68 7.91
CA PHE A 324 1.86 -5.56 6.79
C PHE A 324 3.05 -6.01 5.94
N THR A 325 2.84 -7.10 5.20
CA THR A 325 3.72 -7.57 4.13
C THR A 325 2.96 -7.73 2.82
N ALA A 326 3.69 -7.84 1.71
CA ALA A 326 3.10 -8.01 0.37
C ALA A 326 3.95 -8.97 -0.45
N SER A 327 3.32 -9.74 -1.35
CA SER A 327 4.03 -10.64 -2.26
C SER A 327 3.28 -10.83 -3.58
N PRO A 328 3.95 -10.66 -4.75
CA PRO A 328 5.30 -10.09 -4.90
C PRO A 328 5.33 -8.57 -4.64
N THR A 329 6.50 -7.99 -4.31
CA THR A 329 6.67 -6.52 -4.19
C THR A 329 7.18 -5.86 -5.47
N SER A 330 7.49 -6.65 -6.50
CA SER A 330 7.92 -6.14 -7.81
C SER A 330 7.51 -7.09 -8.92
N GLY A 331 7.26 -6.55 -10.11
CA GLY A 331 6.96 -7.32 -11.30
C GLY A 331 6.36 -6.47 -12.41
N ASP A 332 5.81 -7.14 -13.40
CA ASP A 332 5.31 -6.55 -14.64
C ASP A 332 3.81 -6.26 -14.56
N ALA A 333 3.36 -5.13 -15.12
CA ALA A 333 1.93 -4.85 -15.28
C ALA A 333 1.27 -5.87 -16.24
N PRO A 334 0.04 -6.37 -15.97
CA PRO A 334 -0.68 -6.23 -14.72
C PRO A 334 -0.06 -7.09 -13.60
N LEU A 335 0.32 -6.46 -12.49
CA LEU A 335 0.91 -7.15 -11.34
C LEU A 335 -0.16 -7.39 -10.27
N THR A 336 -0.55 -8.66 -10.08
CA THR A 336 -1.39 -9.05 -8.94
C THR A 336 -0.52 -9.27 -7.69
N VAL A 337 -0.75 -8.45 -6.68
CA VAL A 337 -0.06 -8.48 -5.37
C VAL A 337 -1.03 -8.94 -4.29
N ASN A 338 -0.61 -9.92 -3.49
CA ASN A 338 -1.34 -10.33 -2.31
C ASN A 338 -0.75 -9.61 -1.09
N PHE A 339 -1.61 -8.93 -0.34
CA PHE A 339 -1.24 -8.26 0.91
C PHE A 339 -1.60 -9.13 2.10
N THR A 340 -0.72 -9.14 3.11
CA THR A 340 -0.91 -9.86 4.36
C THR A 340 -0.84 -8.88 5.52
N ASP A 341 -1.91 -8.81 6.30
CA ASP A 341 -1.97 -8.08 7.56
C ASP A 341 -1.10 -8.79 8.62
N GLU A 342 -0.17 -8.04 9.21
CA GLU A 342 0.65 -8.45 10.35
C GLU A 342 0.35 -7.60 11.60
N SER A 343 -0.71 -6.78 11.55
CA SER A 343 -1.03 -5.83 12.59
C SER A 343 -1.34 -6.52 13.91
N THR A 344 -0.89 -5.89 15.00
CA THR A 344 -1.16 -6.38 16.36
C THR A 344 -2.35 -5.65 16.97
N GLY A 345 -2.75 -6.02 18.20
CA GLY A 345 -3.83 -5.35 18.92
C GLY A 345 -5.25 -5.83 18.58
N SER A 346 -5.42 -6.84 17.73
CA SER A 346 -6.72 -7.36 17.28
C SER A 346 -7.56 -6.31 16.53
N PRO A 347 -7.14 -5.91 15.32
CA PRO A 347 -7.95 -5.08 14.43
C PRO A 347 -9.32 -5.71 14.16
N THR A 348 -10.32 -4.86 13.99
CA THR A 348 -11.68 -5.23 13.57
C THR A 348 -12.09 -4.58 12.24
N SER A 349 -11.29 -3.64 11.73
CA SER A 349 -11.45 -2.96 10.44
C SER A 349 -10.06 -2.75 9.80
N TRP A 350 -10.03 -2.82 8.47
CA TRP A 350 -8.84 -2.56 7.65
C TRP A 350 -9.24 -1.58 6.55
N PHE A 351 -8.34 -0.68 6.20
CA PHE A 351 -8.44 0.17 5.03
C PHE A 351 -7.09 0.21 4.33
N TRP A 352 -7.07 -0.30 3.10
CA TRP A 352 -5.90 -0.31 2.24
C TRP A 352 -6.03 0.80 1.21
N ASP A 353 -4.99 1.63 1.09
CA ASP A 353 -4.75 2.50 -0.06
C ASP A 353 -3.53 1.95 -0.81
N PHE A 354 -3.75 1.51 -2.05
CA PHE A 354 -2.72 0.87 -2.86
C PHE A 354 -1.81 1.86 -3.58
N GLY A 355 -2.11 3.18 -3.52
CA GLY A 355 -1.30 4.24 -4.14
C GLY A 355 -1.59 4.48 -5.63
N ASP A 356 -2.53 3.74 -6.22
CA ASP A 356 -2.99 3.89 -7.62
C ASP A 356 -4.42 4.44 -7.74
N GLY A 357 -5.02 4.83 -6.61
CA GLY A 357 -6.39 5.32 -6.49
C GLY A 357 -7.43 4.24 -6.16
N ALA A 358 -7.04 2.96 -6.09
CA ALA A 358 -7.89 1.88 -5.59
C ALA A 358 -7.73 1.65 -4.07
N ASN A 359 -8.76 1.09 -3.45
CA ASN A 359 -8.77 0.75 -2.02
C ASN A 359 -9.46 -0.58 -1.74
N ALA A 360 -9.24 -1.14 -0.54
CA ALA A 360 -9.91 -2.35 -0.06
C ALA A 360 -10.14 -2.32 1.46
N SER A 361 -11.10 -3.10 1.95
CA SER A 361 -11.41 -3.24 3.38
C SER A 361 -11.28 -4.66 3.93
N GLU A 362 -10.77 -5.57 3.11
CA GLU A 362 -10.50 -6.96 3.48
C GLU A 362 -9.22 -7.02 4.33
N GLN A 363 -9.12 -7.99 5.24
CA GLN A 363 -7.92 -8.15 6.07
C GLN A 363 -6.67 -8.49 5.22
N ASN A 364 -6.82 -9.36 4.22
CA ASN A 364 -5.73 -9.80 3.35
C ASN A 364 -6.18 -9.68 1.89
N PRO A 365 -6.21 -8.47 1.31
CA PRO A 365 -6.72 -8.25 -0.05
C PRO A 365 -5.72 -8.74 -1.10
N SER A 366 -6.25 -9.04 -2.29
CA SER A 366 -5.48 -9.20 -3.53
C SER A 366 -5.78 -8.03 -4.44
N HIS A 367 -4.76 -7.27 -4.83
CA HIS A 367 -4.91 -6.09 -5.70
C HIS A 367 -4.08 -6.25 -6.98
N THR A 368 -4.58 -5.73 -8.11
CA THR A 368 -3.90 -5.81 -9.40
C THR A 368 -3.55 -4.42 -9.91
N TYR A 369 -2.27 -4.10 -9.94
CA TYR A 369 -1.75 -2.87 -10.52
C TYR A 369 -1.70 -2.98 -12.04
N SER A 370 -2.48 -2.17 -12.74
CA SER A 370 -2.64 -2.27 -14.20
C SER A 370 -1.64 -1.43 -15.02
N ALA A 371 -0.89 -0.55 -14.37
CA ALA A 371 0.08 0.34 -15.01
C ALA A 371 1.44 0.25 -14.33
N ALA A 372 2.50 0.56 -15.07
CA ALA A 372 3.82 0.71 -14.49
C ALA A 372 3.91 1.92 -13.56
N GLY A 373 4.67 1.78 -12.48
CA GLY A 373 4.85 2.81 -11.48
C GLY A 373 5.41 2.28 -10.17
N ASN A 374 5.81 3.21 -9.32
CA ASN A 374 6.20 2.92 -7.94
C ASN A 374 5.06 3.36 -7.02
N TYR A 375 4.46 2.41 -6.33
CA TYR A 375 3.27 2.64 -5.52
C TYR A 375 3.61 2.65 -4.03
N THR A 376 3.18 3.71 -3.34
CA THR A 376 3.19 3.79 -1.88
C THR A 376 1.93 3.14 -1.35
N VAL A 377 2.07 2.13 -0.49
CA VAL A 377 0.93 1.41 0.10
C VAL A 377 0.74 1.88 1.53
N ASN A 378 -0.51 2.16 1.90
CA ASN A 378 -0.92 2.50 3.25
C ASN A 378 -1.94 1.50 3.76
N LEU A 379 -1.71 0.97 4.97
CA LEU A 379 -2.70 0.20 5.71
C LEU A 379 -3.09 0.97 6.96
N THR A 380 -4.38 1.27 7.11
CA THR A 380 -4.98 1.73 8.36
C THR A 380 -5.76 0.58 8.99
N VAL A 381 -5.50 0.29 10.27
CA VAL A 381 -6.22 -0.72 11.05
C VAL A 381 -6.92 -0.09 12.23
N GLU A 382 -8.09 -0.60 12.57
CA GLU A 382 -8.89 -0.04 13.67
C GLU A 382 -9.52 -1.11 14.54
N ASN A 383 -9.64 -0.82 15.83
CA ASN A 383 -10.54 -1.53 16.72
C ASN A 383 -11.20 -0.58 17.72
N ALA A 384 -11.98 -1.14 18.64
CA ALA A 384 -12.68 -0.35 19.64
C ALA A 384 -11.75 0.44 20.59
N ALA A 385 -10.44 0.19 20.61
CA ALA A 385 -9.46 0.91 21.42
C ALA A 385 -8.59 1.92 20.66
N GLY A 386 -8.62 1.95 19.33
CA GLY A 386 -7.82 2.91 18.57
C GLY A 386 -7.72 2.56 17.10
N SER A 387 -7.00 3.40 16.36
CA SER A 387 -6.50 3.09 15.04
C SER A 387 -5.00 3.36 14.97
N ASP A 388 -4.34 2.72 14.01
CA ASP A 388 -2.96 3.01 13.65
C ASP A 388 -2.80 2.80 12.14
N PHE A 389 -1.74 3.34 11.55
CA PHE A 389 -1.45 3.16 10.15
C PHE A 389 0.03 2.89 9.89
N GLU A 390 0.30 2.08 8.86
CA GLU A 390 1.65 1.87 8.34
C GLU A 390 1.67 2.28 6.86
N SER A 391 2.59 3.17 6.51
CA SER A 391 2.83 3.58 5.13
C SER A 391 4.22 3.11 4.67
N LYS A 392 4.27 2.38 3.56
CA LYS A 392 5.52 1.95 2.91
C LYS A 392 5.66 2.66 1.58
N SER A 393 6.57 3.64 1.52
CA SER A 393 6.84 4.44 0.32
C SER A 393 7.49 3.62 -0.79
N SER A 394 6.99 3.75 -2.02
CA SER A 394 7.50 3.03 -3.21
C SER A 394 7.69 1.52 -2.95
N TYR A 395 6.71 0.91 -2.27
CA TYR A 395 6.79 -0.45 -1.76
C TYR A 395 6.49 -1.50 -2.82
N ILE A 396 5.61 -1.18 -3.78
CA ILE A 396 5.35 -2.01 -4.96
C ILE A 396 5.95 -1.34 -6.18
N GLU A 397 6.87 -2.03 -6.84
CA GLU A 397 7.50 -1.60 -8.10
C GLU A 397 6.90 -2.37 -9.27
N VAL A 398 6.06 -1.70 -10.05
CA VAL A 398 5.47 -2.27 -11.25
C VAL A 398 6.23 -1.73 -12.44
N SER A 399 6.93 -2.62 -13.13
CA SER A 399 7.51 -2.33 -14.43
C SER A 399 6.44 -2.44 -15.52
N ASP A 400 6.66 -1.76 -16.64
CA ASP A 400 5.89 -2.06 -17.84
C ASP A 400 6.06 -3.54 -18.14
N ALA A 401 4.99 -4.18 -18.64
CA ALA A 401 4.98 -5.61 -18.91
C ALA A 401 6.25 -6.06 -19.65
N SER A 402 7.21 -6.66 -18.95
CA SER A 402 8.39 -7.25 -19.58
C SER A 402 7.99 -8.59 -20.19
N GLY A 403 7.35 -8.48 -21.35
CA GLY A 403 6.87 -9.56 -22.19
C GLY A 403 5.73 -9.02 -23.03
N SER A 404 5.93 -8.43 -24.21
CA SER A 404 6.94 -8.72 -25.20
C SER A 404 7.00 -7.53 -26.15
N THR A 405 7.99 -6.65 -26.02
CA THR A 405 8.23 -5.70 -27.11
C THR A 405 8.67 -6.53 -28.30
N VAL A 406 7.80 -6.63 -29.32
CA VAL A 406 8.17 -7.29 -30.57
C VAL A 406 9.46 -6.65 -31.04
N THR A 407 10.49 -7.46 -31.25
CA THR A 407 11.77 -6.96 -31.75
C THR A 407 11.87 -7.32 -33.22
N LEU A 408 12.04 -6.31 -34.08
CA LEU A 408 12.35 -6.50 -35.49
C LEU A 408 13.85 -6.36 -35.69
N TYR A 409 14.46 -7.35 -36.30
CA TYR A 409 15.91 -7.39 -36.53
C TYR A 409 16.24 -8.10 -37.85
N PHE A 410 17.49 -7.97 -38.29
CA PHE A 410 18.00 -8.69 -39.46
C PHE A 410 18.74 -9.95 -39.00
N ASP A 411 18.55 -11.04 -39.73
CA ASP A 411 19.30 -12.28 -39.55
C ASP A 411 19.92 -12.71 -40.89
N PRO A 412 21.27 -12.71 -41.02
CA PRO A 412 22.22 -12.26 -40.00
C PRO A 412 22.20 -10.73 -39.81
N GLU A 413 22.50 -10.27 -38.60
CA GLU A 413 22.55 -8.83 -38.26
C GLU A 413 23.60 -8.08 -39.10
N ASN A 414 24.75 -8.74 -39.31
CA ASN A 414 25.83 -8.26 -40.14
C ASN A 414 26.07 -9.27 -41.25
N SER A 415 25.98 -8.81 -42.49
CA SER A 415 26.19 -9.62 -43.69
C SER A 415 27.38 -9.12 -44.47
N SER A 416 28.04 -10.00 -45.23
CA SER A 416 29.07 -9.65 -46.20
C SER A 416 28.72 -10.23 -47.58
N VAL A 417 29.09 -9.53 -48.64
CA VAL A 417 28.95 -9.99 -50.02
C VAL A 417 30.05 -9.42 -50.90
N SER A 418 30.45 -10.13 -51.94
CA SER A 418 31.38 -9.60 -52.94
C SER A 418 30.67 -8.66 -53.93
N GLU A 419 31.44 -7.80 -54.58
CA GLU A 419 30.94 -6.95 -55.66
C GLU A 419 30.33 -7.79 -56.81
N ASN A 420 29.11 -7.44 -57.23
CA ASN A 420 28.26 -8.12 -58.23
C ASN A 420 27.66 -9.46 -57.81
N GLU A 421 27.95 -9.94 -56.59
CA GLU A 421 27.28 -11.10 -56.02
C GLU A 421 26.06 -10.70 -55.19
N SER A 422 25.30 -11.70 -54.75
CA SER A 422 24.14 -11.51 -53.87
C SER A 422 24.23 -12.35 -52.60
N THR A 423 23.60 -11.85 -51.53
CA THR A 423 23.44 -12.57 -50.26
C THR A 423 22.00 -12.46 -49.78
N GLU A 424 21.57 -13.37 -48.92
CA GLU A 424 20.25 -13.38 -48.32
C GLU A 424 20.26 -12.83 -46.90
N ILE A 425 19.31 -11.95 -46.60
CA ILE A 425 19.13 -11.36 -45.28
C ILE A 425 17.66 -11.47 -44.90
N SER A 426 17.36 -12.22 -43.84
CA SER A 426 16.00 -12.33 -43.33
C SER A 426 15.65 -11.15 -42.42
N LEU A 427 14.44 -10.64 -42.57
CA LEU A 427 13.80 -9.76 -41.61
C LEU A 427 13.03 -10.63 -40.62
N VAL A 428 13.36 -10.54 -39.34
CA VAL A 428 12.84 -11.43 -38.29
C VAL A 428 12.10 -10.63 -37.23
N ALA A 429 11.04 -11.21 -36.68
CA ALA A 429 10.28 -10.68 -35.57
C ALA A 429 10.20 -11.69 -34.43
N SER A 430 10.51 -11.24 -33.20
CA SER A 430 10.43 -12.10 -32.01
C SER A 430 9.54 -11.50 -30.93
N ASN A 431 8.93 -12.38 -30.15
CA ASN A 431 8.11 -12.08 -28.98
C ASN A 431 6.75 -11.44 -29.33
N PHE A 432 5.90 -12.16 -30.08
CA PHE A 432 4.54 -11.68 -30.37
C PHE A 432 3.62 -11.80 -29.14
N PRO A 433 3.01 -10.71 -28.63
CA PRO A 433 2.25 -10.72 -27.38
C PRO A 433 0.83 -11.30 -27.50
N ALA A 434 0.23 -11.28 -28.69
CA ALA A 434 -1.14 -11.75 -28.91
C ALA A 434 -1.34 -12.22 -30.38
N GLY A 435 -0.39 -13.02 -30.87
CA GLY A 435 -0.36 -13.46 -32.26
C GLY A 435 -0.04 -12.33 -33.24
N PHE A 436 -0.36 -12.52 -34.51
CA PHE A 436 0.08 -11.62 -35.57
C PHE A 436 -0.88 -11.61 -36.77
N SER A 437 -1.48 -10.45 -37.07
CA SER A 437 -2.44 -10.35 -38.17
C SER A 437 -1.84 -9.85 -39.48
N GLY A 438 -0.77 -9.06 -39.44
CA GLY A 438 -0.11 -8.54 -40.64
C GLY A 438 0.77 -7.32 -40.41
N TYR A 439 1.53 -6.97 -41.45
CA TYR A 439 2.46 -5.83 -41.40
C TYR A 439 2.45 -4.98 -42.67
N ASN A 440 2.97 -3.76 -42.52
CA ASN A 440 3.36 -2.85 -43.58
C ASN A 440 4.67 -2.18 -43.16
N LEU A 441 5.78 -2.72 -43.67
CA LEU A 441 7.13 -2.34 -43.30
C LEU A 441 7.86 -1.70 -44.48
N THR A 442 8.93 -0.96 -44.18
CA THR A 442 9.91 -0.47 -45.14
C THR A 442 11.28 -0.97 -44.72
N VAL A 443 12.07 -1.49 -45.66
CA VAL A 443 13.50 -1.75 -45.44
C VAL A 443 14.30 -0.81 -46.33
N ALA A 444 15.37 -0.23 -45.79
CA ALA A 444 16.26 0.65 -46.53
C ALA A 444 17.74 0.36 -46.27
N ILE A 445 18.51 0.38 -47.36
CA ILE A 445 19.97 0.47 -47.41
C ILE A 445 20.31 1.96 -47.56
N ASP A 446 21.09 2.51 -46.63
CA ASP A 446 21.37 3.94 -46.58
C ASP A 446 22.34 4.44 -47.67
N ASP A 447 23.20 3.58 -48.20
CA ASP A 447 24.10 3.88 -49.31
C ASP A 447 23.75 3.10 -50.60
N PRO A 448 23.12 3.75 -51.60
CA PRO A 448 22.72 3.12 -52.86
C PRO A 448 23.88 2.78 -53.81
N VAL A 449 25.09 3.25 -53.49
CA VAL A 449 26.32 2.94 -54.22
C VAL A 449 26.88 1.60 -53.77
N VAL A 450 26.69 1.24 -52.50
CA VAL A 450 27.25 0.03 -51.89
C VAL A 450 26.44 -1.21 -52.27
N ALA A 451 25.12 -1.21 -52.08
CA ALA A 451 24.29 -2.39 -52.31
C ALA A 451 22.85 -2.04 -52.72
N GLU A 452 22.12 -2.99 -53.32
CA GLU A 452 20.69 -2.84 -53.60
C GLU A 452 19.90 -4.14 -53.39
N ILE A 453 18.61 -4.03 -53.05
CA ILE A 453 17.73 -5.19 -52.89
C ILE A 453 17.21 -5.57 -54.28
N VAL A 454 17.48 -6.82 -54.69
CA VAL A 454 17.17 -7.32 -56.03
C VAL A 454 16.00 -8.30 -56.05
N ASP A 455 15.76 -9.03 -54.95
CA ASP A 455 14.61 -9.93 -54.80
C ASP A 455 14.07 -9.99 -53.36
N ILE A 456 12.84 -10.46 -53.21
CA ILE A 456 12.15 -10.66 -51.92
C ILE A 456 11.36 -11.97 -51.95
N GLU A 457 11.65 -12.87 -51.02
CA GLU A 457 10.86 -14.06 -50.75
C GLU A 457 10.01 -13.89 -49.49
N TYR A 458 8.77 -14.37 -49.53
CA TYR A 458 7.85 -14.35 -48.39
C TYR A 458 7.68 -15.76 -47.81
N PRO A 459 7.57 -15.88 -46.48
CA PRO A 459 7.36 -17.15 -45.80
C PRO A 459 5.99 -17.76 -46.15
N SER A 460 5.83 -19.07 -45.96
CA SER A 460 4.60 -19.79 -46.34
C SER A 460 3.33 -19.32 -45.61
N TRP A 461 3.47 -18.68 -44.44
CA TRP A 461 2.34 -18.11 -43.70
C TRP A 461 1.81 -16.81 -44.33
N ALA A 462 2.60 -16.12 -45.15
CA ALA A 462 2.27 -14.83 -45.77
C ALA A 462 1.46 -15.01 -47.06
N LEU A 463 0.12 -15.08 -46.94
CA LEU A 463 -0.75 -15.50 -48.05
C LEU A 463 -1.14 -14.39 -49.04
N ILE A 464 -1.23 -13.13 -48.60
CA ILE A 464 -1.46 -11.98 -49.49
C ILE A 464 -0.30 -11.01 -49.33
N THR A 465 0.53 -10.89 -50.36
CA THR A 465 1.77 -10.10 -50.31
C THR A 465 1.78 -8.96 -51.32
N GLN A 466 2.48 -7.87 -50.98
CA GLN A 466 2.72 -6.74 -51.88
C GLN A 466 4.03 -6.05 -51.53
N ASN A 467 4.87 -5.76 -52.54
CA ASN A 467 6.11 -5.01 -52.38
C ASN A 467 6.33 -3.92 -53.44
N SER A 468 7.40 -3.14 -53.25
CA SER A 468 7.96 -2.24 -54.27
C SER A 468 8.44 -2.99 -55.51
N THR A 469 8.54 -2.30 -56.64
CA THR A 469 9.30 -2.79 -57.80
C THR A 469 10.80 -2.82 -57.48
N LEU A 470 11.48 -3.91 -57.83
CA LEU A 470 12.91 -4.15 -57.63
C LEU A 470 13.69 -4.01 -58.96
N PRO A 471 15.01 -3.71 -58.93
CA PRO A 471 15.83 -3.48 -57.74
C PRO A 471 15.68 -2.08 -57.14
N ARG A 472 15.82 -1.96 -55.81
CA ARG A 472 15.77 -0.68 -55.07
C ARG A 472 16.55 -0.74 -53.76
N THR A 473 16.99 0.42 -53.28
CA THR A 473 17.64 0.56 -51.96
C THR A 473 16.66 0.90 -50.85
N SER A 474 15.40 1.20 -51.17
CA SER A 474 14.32 1.34 -50.21
C SER A 474 13.04 0.74 -50.77
N ILE A 475 12.49 -0.22 -50.04
CA ILE A 475 11.33 -1.02 -50.44
C ILE A 475 10.28 -0.98 -49.35
N TYR A 476 9.00 -0.99 -49.72
CA TYR A 476 7.94 -1.31 -48.77
C TYR A 476 7.49 -2.76 -49.01
N MET A 477 7.00 -3.40 -47.96
CA MET A 477 6.48 -4.76 -47.99
C MET A 477 5.24 -4.85 -47.10
N LYS A 478 4.22 -5.57 -47.56
CA LYS A 478 3.00 -5.82 -46.78
C LYS A 478 2.56 -7.26 -46.91
N THR A 479 2.08 -7.81 -45.80
CA THR A 479 1.47 -9.13 -45.74
C THR A 479 0.37 -9.19 -44.69
N VAL A 480 -0.43 -10.25 -44.75
CA VAL A 480 -1.41 -10.66 -43.74
C VAL A 480 -1.27 -12.16 -43.44
N ASP A 481 -1.45 -12.53 -42.18
CA ASP A 481 -1.54 -13.92 -41.74
C ASP A 481 -3.01 -14.33 -41.64
N LEU A 482 -3.57 -14.84 -42.74
CA LEU A 482 -5.00 -15.17 -42.80
C LEU A 482 -5.38 -16.47 -42.11
N GLU A 483 -4.40 -17.37 -41.94
CA GLU A 483 -4.63 -18.69 -41.33
C GLU A 483 -4.26 -18.72 -39.85
N ASP A 484 -3.87 -17.56 -39.29
CA ASP A 484 -3.45 -17.42 -37.89
C ASP A 484 -2.33 -18.46 -37.62
N SER A 485 -1.27 -18.38 -38.43
CA SER A 485 -0.12 -19.29 -38.38
C SER A 485 0.87 -18.87 -37.30
N VAL A 486 1.02 -17.57 -37.07
CA VAL A 486 1.94 -16.96 -36.10
C VAL A 486 1.18 -16.69 -34.79
N LYS A 487 1.42 -17.56 -33.80
CA LYS A 487 0.71 -17.56 -32.52
C LYS A 487 1.31 -16.62 -31.48
N GLU A 488 0.53 -16.35 -30.43
CA GLU A 488 1.02 -15.76 -29.18
C GLU A 488 2.29 -16.46 -28.69
N GLY A 489 3.29 -15.67 -28.31
CA GLY A 489 4.59 -16.14 -27.86
C GLY A 489 5.53 -16.61 -28.97
N ALA A 490 5.15 -16.51 -30.25
CA ALA A 490 6.05 -16.86 -31.34
C ALA A 490 7.32 -15.98 -31.31
N ALA A 491 8.46 -16.63 -31.51
CA ALA A 491 9.77 -16.02 -31.58
C ALA A 491 10.47 -16.44 -32.87
N ASP A 492 11.36 -15.57 -33.34
CA ASP A 492 12.23 -15.76 -34.51
C ASP A 492 11.44 -16.06 -35.79
N VAL A 493 10.33 -15.33 -35.96
CA VAL A 493 9.45 -15.45 -37.12
C VAL A 493 10.03 -14.65 -38.28
N VAL A 494 10.45 -15.35 -39.32
CA VAL A 494 10.84 -14.71 -40.59
C VAL A 494 9.63 -14.03 -41.20
N LEU A 495 9.76 -12.73 -41.46
CA LEU A 495 8.77 -11.87 -42.10
C LEU A 495 8.96 -11.83 -43.62
N ALA A 496 10.20 -11.72 -44.07
CA ALA A 496 10.61 -11.81 -45.47
C ALA A 496 12.11 -12.11 -45.54
N THR A 497 12.55 -12.75 -46.62
CA THR A 497 13.98 -12.91 -46.95
C THR A 497 14.31 -12.00 -48.13
N LEU A 498 15.32 -11.16 -47.97
CA LEU A 498 15.77 -10.18 -48.95
C LEU A 498 17.01 -10.70 -49.65
N THR A 499 17.03 -10.70 -50.97
CA THR A 499 18.26 -10.90 -51.74
C THR A 499 18.89 -9.54 -52.00
N VAL A 500 20.09 -9.33 -51.47
CA VAL A 500 20.83 -8.06 -51.54
C VAL A 500 22.06 -8.26 -52.42
N SER A 501 22.16 -7.47 -53.50
CA SER A 501 23.32 -7.49 -54.40
C SER A 501 24.34 -6.42 -54.03
N GLY A 502 25.61 -6.80 -53.94
CA GLY A 502 26.74 -5.89 -53.72
C GLY A 502 27.13 -5.16 -55.01
N LYS A 503 27.44 -3.86 -54.92
CA LYS A 503 27.67 -3.00 -56.11
C LYS A 503 29.04 -2.35 -56.14
N GLU A 504 29.48 -1.73 -55.05
CA GLU A 504 30.80 -1.14 -54.90
C GLU A 504 31.31 -1.38 -53.49
N LYS A 505 32.64 -1.45 -53.33
CA LYS A 505 33.28 -1.62 -52.01
C LYS A 505 32.80 -0.58 -51.00
N GLY A 506 32.29 -1.04 -49.87
CA GLY A 506 31.87 -0.17 -48.80
C GLY A 506 31.03 -0.90 -47.76
N SER A 507 30.50 -0.16 -46.81
CA SER A 507 29.55 -0.67 -45.82
C SER A 507 28.32 0.24 -45.81
N ALA A 508 27.15 -0.38 -45.75
CA ALA A 508 25.87 0.31 -45.67
C ALA A 508 25.05 -0.22 -44.50
N ASN A 509 24.27 0.66 -43.87
CA ASN A 509 23.36 0.28 -42.80
C ASN A 509 22.01 -0.15 -43.38
N LEU A 510 21.46 -1.21 -42.79
CA LEU A 510 20.11 -1.68 -43.00
C LEU A 510 19.21 -1.13 -41.90
N SER A 511 18.09 -0.54 -42.31
CA SER A 511 17.11 0.05 -41.39
C SER A 511 15.70 -0.43 -41.69
N ILE A 512 14.90 -0.52 -40.64
CA ILE A 512 13.50 -0.95 -40.68
C ILE A 512 12.62 0.26 -40.36
N GLY A 513 11.58 0.48 -41.14
CA GLY A 513 10.53 1.47 -40.90
C GLY A 513 9.18 0.78 -40.75
N VAL A 514 8.46 1.08 -39.68
CA VAL A 514 7.14 0.48 -39.41
C VAL A 514 6.05 1.47 -39.79
N LYS A 515 5.22 1.12 -40.77
CA LYS A 515 4.00 1.89 -41.08
C LYS A 515 2.76 1.28 -40.44
N ARG A 516 2.75 -0.04 -40.26
CA ARG A 516 1.70 -0.79 -39.56
C ARG A 516 2.26 -2.15 -39.13
N LEU A 517 1.96 -2.57 -37.92
CA LEU A 517 2.24 -3.90 -37.38
C LEU A 517 1.11 -4.18 -36.39
N GLU A 518 0.36 -5.26 -36.57
CA GLU A 518 -0.84 -5.53 -35.76
C GLU A 518 -0.86 -6.98 -35.26
N ASP A 519 -1.43 -7.17 -34.07
CA ASP A 519 -1.70 -8.49 -33.49
C ASP A 519 -3.03 -9.07 -34.01
N ASP A 520 -3.41 -10.27 -33.55
CA ASP A 520 -4.67 -10.92 -33.97
C ASP A 520 -5.93 -10.22 -33.46
N SER A 521 -5.79 -9.39 -32.42
CA SER A 521 -6.88 -8.56 -31.89
C SER A 521 -7.10 -7.30 -32.74
N GLY A 522 -6.15 -6.98 -33.62
CA GLY A 522 -6.14 -5.78 -34.46
C GLY A 522 -5.55 -4.57 -33.76
N ASP A 523 -4.89 -4.76 -32.62
CA ASP A 523 -4.19 -3.69 -31.91
C ASP A 523 -2.81 -3.46 -32.53
N SER A 524 -2.39 -2.19 -32.58
CA SER A 524 -1.09 -1.80 -33.11
C SER A 524 0.03 -2.28 -32.19
N ILE A 525 1.03 -2.92 -32.76
CA ILE A 525 2.28 -3.30 -32.10
C ILE A 525 3.32 -2.21 -32.40
N GLU A 526 3.92 -1.65 -31.35
CA GLU A 526 5.08 -0.75 -31.45
C GLU A 526 6.36 -1.54 -31.14
N PRO A 527 7.15 -1.95 -32.17
CA PRO A 527 8.29 -2.81 -31.96
C PRO A 527 9.58 -2.06 -31.62
N ALA A 528 10.50 -2.76 -30.97
CA ALA A 528 11.91 -2.37 -30.93
C ALA A 528 12.57 -2.71 -32.26
N LEU A 529 13.43 -1.83 -32.77
CA LEU A 529 14.09 -1.99 -34.06
C LEU A 529 15.60 -2.14 -33.86
N LEU A 530 16.17 -3.25 -34.35
CA LEU A 530 17.60 -3.44 -34.42
C LEU A 530 18.06 -3.24 -35.87
N ALA A 531 19.03 -2.33 -36.05
CA ALA A 531 19.64 -2.10 -37.34
C ALA A 531 20.57 -3.28 -37.70
N GLY A 532 20.82 -3.46 -38.99
CA GLY A 532 21.81 -4.40 -39.49
C GLY A 532 22.85 -3.69 -40.34
N THR A 533 23.86 -4.43 -40.80
CA THR A 533 24.85 -3.91 -41.75
C THR A 533 25.10 -4.89 -42.89
N ILE A 534 25.43 -4.34 -44.05
CA ILE A 534 25.95 -5.09 -45.19
C ILE A 534 27.32 -4.52 -45.56
N GLU A 535 28.34 -5.37 -45.57
CA GLU A 535 29.68 -5.03 -46.06
C GLU A 535 29.87 -5.63 -47.45
N VAL A 536 30.17 -4.77 -48.42
CA VAL A 536 30.55 -5.19 -49.76
C VAL A 536 32.07 -5.18 -49.86
N THR A 537 32.64 -6.37 -50.02
CA THR A 537 34.08 -6.54 -50.12
C THR A 537 34.51 -6.62 -51.59
N LEU A 538 35.74 -6.18 -51.84
CA LEU A 538 36.42 -6.49 -53.09
C LEU A 538 37.37 -7.63 -52.80
N LEU A 539 37.15 -8.76 -53.47
CA LEU A 539 38.15 -9.80 -53.53
C LEU A 539 39.35 -9.24 -54.28
N SER A 540 40.51 -9.30 -53.64
CA SER A 540 41.75 -8.93 -54.31
C SER A 540 42.21 -10.10 -55.18
N PRO A 541 42.82 -9.85 -56.35
CA PRO A 541 43.54 -10.89 -57.07
C PRO A 541 44.52 -11.58 -56.13
N LEU A 542 44.62 -12.92 -56.20
CA LEU A 542 45.66 -13.67 -55.49
C LEU A 542 47.04 -13.12 -55.89
N PRO A 543 48.06 -13.28 -55.04
CA PRO A 543 49.44 -13.03 -55.44
C PRO A 543 49.75 -13.70 -56.78
N ASP A 544 50.33 -12.91 -57.69
CA ASP A 544 50.66 -13.28 -59.07
C ASP A 544 49.47 -13.49 -60.04
N GLN A 545 48.24 -13.13 -59.65
CA GLN A 545 47.06 -13.08 -60.54
C GLN A 545 46.67 -11.65 -60.92
N GLU A 546 46.11 -11.46 -62.12
CA GLU A 546 45.66 -10.15 -62.62
C GLU A 546 44.21 -9.83 -62.25
N TYR A 547 43.37 -10.86 -62.13
CA TYR A 547 41.93 -10.73 -61.89
C TYR A 547 41.55 -11.31 -60.53
N ALA A 548 40.49 -10.76 -59.94
CA ALA A 548 39.93 -11.26 -58.68
C ALA A 548 39.26 -12.63 -58.91
N PRO A 549 39.24 -13.50 -57.87
CA PRO A 549 38.48 -14.73 -57.89
C PRO A 549 37.02 -14.49 -58.27
N LYS A 550 36.40 -15.48 -58.93
CA LYS A 550 34.97 -15.51 -59.21
C LYS A 550 34.34 -16.80 -58.74
N ASP A 551 33.09 -16.68 -58.35
CA ASP A 551 32.16 -17.77 -58.14
C ASP A 551 31.40 -17.97 -59.46
N LEU A 552 31.60 -19.10 -60.14
CA LEU A 552 31.04 -19.37 -61.47
C LEU A 552 29.64 -19.95 -61.40
N ASP A 553 29.29 -20.68 -60.33
CA ASP A 553 27.99 -21.32 -60.18
C ASP A 553 27.06 -20.70 -59.13
N GLY A 554 27.57 -19.70 -58.39
CA GLY A 554 26.83 -18.89 -57.45
C GLY A 554 26.54 -19.61 -56.12
N ASP A 555 27.32 -20.64 -55.78
CA ASP A 555 27.14 -21.42 -54.55
C ASP A 555 27.87 -20.83 -53.33
N GLY A 556 28.63 -19.75 -53.51
CA GLY A 556 29.40 -19.05 -52.50
C GLY A 556 30.86 -19.50 -52.41
N LEU A 557 31.28 -20.53 -53.15
CA LEU A 557 32.67 -20.99 -53.22
C LEU A 557 33.34 -20.46 -54.50
N TYR A 558 34.49 -19.83 -54.34
CA TYR A 558 35.17 -19.15 -55.45
C TYR A 558 36.15 -20.10 -56.12
N GLU A 559 35.72 -20.74 -57.19
CA GLU A 559 36.51 -21.76 -57.90
C GLU A 559 37.42 -21.16 -59.00
N ASP A 560 36.99 -20.12 -59.72
CA ASP A 560 37.82 -19.37 -60.69
C ASP A 560 38.77 -18.39 -59.99
N LEU A 561 39.83 -18.91 -59.38
CA LEU A 561 40.82 -18.12 -58.62
C LEU A 561 41.72 -17.24 -59.49
N THR A 562 41.86 -17.58 -60.77
CA THR A 562 42.61 -16.75 -61.71
C THR A 562 41.74 -15.66 -62.35
N GLY A 563 40.42 -15.69 -62.11
CA GLY A 563 39.42 -14.77 -62.64
C GLY A 563 39.27 -14.83 -64.17
N ASN A 564 39.73 -15.92 -64.79
CA ASN A 564 39.84 -16.06 -66.25
C ASN A 564 38.51 -16.51 -66.91
N GLY A 565 37.49 -16.82 -66.11
CA GLY A 565 36.16 -17.24 -66.52
C GLY A 565 35.95 -18.75 -66.64
N GLU A 566 36.88 -19.58 -66.18
CA GLU A 566 36.74 -21.04 -66.13
C GLU A 566 37.44 -21.64 -64.91
N PHE A 567 36.81 -22.62 -64.26
CA PHE A 567 37.47 -23.42 -63.23
C PHE A 567 38.35 -24.50 -63.87
N SER A 568 39.65 -24.52 -63.53
CA SER A 568 40.63 -25.40 -64.14
C SER A 568 41.73 -25.85 -63.17
N PHE A 569 42.61 -26.76 -63.62
CA PHE A 569 43.78 -27.16 -62.83
C PHE A 569 44.71 -25.98 -62.49
N VAL A 570 44.65 -24.88 -63.25
CA VAL A 570 45.43 -23.67 -62.97
C VAL A 570 44.94 -23.01 -61.68
N ASP A 571 43.64 -23.04 -61.43
CA ASP A 571 43.00 -22.43 -60.26
C ASP A 571 43.31 -23.24 -59.00
N ILE A 572 43.30 -24.58 -59.07
CA ILE A 572 43.76 -25.44 -57.95
C ILE A 572 45.23 -25.14 -57.59
N VAL A 573 46.08 -24.94 -58.60
CA VAL A 573 47.48 -24.57 -58.37
C VAL A 573 47.59 -23.18 -57.75
N ALA A 574 46.77 -22.22 -58.19
CA ALA A 574 46.71 -20.88 -57.60
C ALA A 574 46.25 -20.93 -56.13
N TYR A 575 45.25 -21.76 -55.81
CA TYR A 575 44.79 -22.00 -54.45
C TYR A 575 45.95 -22.52 -53.59
N PHE A 576 46.54 -23.65 -53.99
CA PHE A 576 47.60 -24.33 -53.25
C PHE A 576 48.81 -23.42 -52.96
N HIS A 577 49.18 -22.55 -53.89
CA HIS A 577 50.30 -21.63 -53.71
C HIS A 577 49.99 -20.45 -52.80
N ASN A 578 48.72 -20.09 -52.65
CA ASN A 578 48.29 -18.90 -51.93
C ASN A 578 47.45 -19.21 -50.69
N MET A 579 47.36 -20.47 -50.25
CA MET A 579 46.57 -20.89 -49.08
C MET A 579 46.80 -19.99 -47.85
N ASP A 580 48.06 -19.79 -47.45
CA ASP A 580 48.40 -18.92 -46.31
C ASP A 580 47.93 -17.47 -46.53
N TRP A 581 48.05 -16.97 -47.76
CA TRP A 581 47.64 -15.61 -48.10
C TRP A 581 46.12 -15.47 -48.13
N ILE A 582 45.41 -16.48 -48.65
CA ILE A 582 43.94 -16.55 -48.68
C ILE A 582 43.41 -16.55 -47.26
N GLU A 583 43.93 -17.43 -46.39
CA GLU A 583 43.53 -17.51 -44.98
C GLU A 583 43.73 -16.16 -44.24
N GLU A 584 44.79 -15.42 -44.58
CA GLU A 584 45.12 -14.14 -43.94
C GLU A 584 44.37 -12.91 -44.52
N ASN A 585 43.96 -12.94 -45.80
CA ASN A 585 43.55 -11.73 -46.53
C ASN A 585 42.17 -11.83 -47.20
N MET A 586 41.57 -13.01 -47.23
CA MET A 586 40.28 -13.27 -47.88
C MET A 586 39.30 -13.88 -46.87
N PRO A 587 37.97 -13.73 -47.07
CA PRO A 587 36.98 -14.40 -46.24
C PRO A 587 37.10 -15.92 -46.40
N VAL A 588 37.42 -16.65 -45.32
CA VAL A 588 37.73 -18.09 -45.35
C VAL A 588 36.55 -18.91 -45.90
N GLU A 589 35.33 -18.51 -45.58
CA GLU A 589 34.08 -19.15 -46.00
C GLU A 589 33.94 -19.29 -47.53
N TYR A 590 34.57 -18.40 -48.30
CA TYR A 590 34.54 -18.41 -49.76
C TYR A 590 35.53 -19.41 -50.39
N PHE A 591 36.45 -19.94 -49.59
CA PHE A 591 37.57 -20.75 -50.02
C PHE A 591 37.68 -22.06 -49.24
N ASP A 592 36.77 -22.33 -48.29
CA ASP A 592 36.69 -23.55 -47.47
C ASP A 592 35.76 -24.57 -48.16
N PHE A 593 36.29 -25.26 -49.17
CA PHE A 593 35.54 -26.18 -50.04
C PHE A 593 35.03 -27.41 -49.29
N ASN A 594 35.70 -27.82 -48.21
CA ASN A 594 35.26 -28.96 -47.41
C ASN A 594 34.33 -28.56 -46.23
N GLY A 595 34.18 -27.26 -45.97
CA GLY A 595 33.28 -26.68 -44.97
C GLY A 595 33.71 -26.91 -43.52
N ASN A 596 35.00 -27.08 -43.24
CA ASN A 596 35.52 -27.34 -41.90
C ASN A 596 35.90 -26.07 -41.11
N GLY A 597 35.79 -24.91 -41.74
CA GLY A 597 36.08 -23.58 -41.22
C GLY A 597 37.53 -23.15 -41.34
N ARG A 598 38.36 -23.80 -42.18
CA ARG A 598 39.79 -23.50 -42.35
C ARG A 598 40.23 -23.72 -43.78
N ILE A 599 41.30 -23.02 -44.16
CA ILE A 599 42.02 -23.26 -45.41
C ILE A 599 43.06 -24.36 -45.17
N ASP A 600 42.86 -25.56 -45.73
CA ASP A 600 43.77 -26.69 -45.59
C ASP A 600 43.84 -27.58 -46.84
N PHE A 601 44.59 -28.69 -46.73
CA PHE A 601 44.83 -29.55 -47.89
C PHE A 601 43.61 -30.38 -48.28
N ASP A 602 42.62 -30.53 -47.39
CA ASP A 602 41.40 -31.24 -47.72
C ASP A 602 40.53 -30.39 -48.67
N ASP A 603 40.61 -29.06 -48.62
CA ASP A 603 40.02 -28.18 -49.64
C ASP A 603 40.60 -28.42 -51.04
N VAL A 604 41.92 -28.58 -51.13
CA VAL A 604 42.60 -28.86 -52.41
C VAL A 604 42.16 -30.22 -52.97
N VAL A 605 41.89 -31.19 -52.10
CA VAL A 605 41.38 -32.51 -52.50
C VAL A 605 39.97 -32.39 -53.08
N ASP A 606 39.11 -31.60 -52.43
CA ASP A 606 37.73 -31.39 -52.88
C ASP A 606 37.69 -30.58 -54.19
N MET A 607 38.48 -29.51 -54.31
CA MET A 607 38.67 -28.79 -55.58
C MET A 607 39.14 -29.72 -56.70
N PHE A 608 40.06 -30.65 -56.43
CA PHE A 608 40.53 -31.61 -57.42
C PHE A 608 39.47 -32.65 -57.82
N ALA A 609 38.50 -32.94 -56.94
CA ALA A 609 37.38 -33.81 -57.24
C ALA A 609 36.26 -33.12 -58.06
N MET A 610 36.27 -31.79 -58.13
CA MET A 610 35.32 -30.97 -58.89
C MET A 610 35.69 -30.80 -60.38
N ILE A 611 36.94 -31.09 -60.78
CA ILE A 611 37.43 -31.12 -62.18
C ILE A 611 37.30 -32.52 -62.78
#